data_AF-A0A952SVT1-F1
#
_entry.id   AF-A0A952SVT1-F1
#
_cell.length_a   1.000
_cell.length_b   1.000
_cell.length_c   1.000
_cell.angle_alpha   90.00
_cell.angle_beta   90.00
_cell.angle_gamma   90.00
#
_symmetry.space_group_name_H-M   'P 1'
#
loop_
_entity.id
_entity.type
_entity.pdbx_description
1 polymer ?
#
loop_
_entity_poly.entity_id
_entity_poly.type
_entity_poly.pdbx_seq_one_letter_code
_entity_poly.pdbx_strand_id
1 'polypeptide(L)'
;MKRSTAYQPDLIESLRDPGEAEAYLNAALEENNPELFLMALRNVAETQGGVAQLAENGKLNRESLYKMLSERGNPEFRSLEALLHVLGFCLAIAANQ
;
A
#
# COMPACT_ATOMS: atom_id res chain seq x y z
N MET A 1 -21.59 -21.51 -11.42
CA MET A 1 -20.82 -20.24 -11.32
C MET A 1 -20.26 -20.15 -9.91
N LYS A 2 -18.95 -20.37 -9.73
CA LYS A 2 -18.31 -20.36 -8.41
C LYS A 2 -18.09 -18.91 -7.95
N ARG A 3 -18.39 -18.68 -6.68
CA ARG A 3 -18.47 -17.38 -6.00
C ARG A 3 -17.22 -16.52 -6.22
N SER A 4 -17.41 -15.36 -6.81
CA SER A 4 -16.40 -14.31 -7.06
C SER A 4 -16.03 -13.49 -5.82
N THR A 5 -16.26 -14.02 -4.62
CA THR A 5 -16.03 -13.31 -3.33
C THR A 5 -14.92 -13.95 -2.48
N ALA A 6 -14.22 -14.96 -3.01
CA ALA A 6 -13.11 -15.63 -2.32
C ALA A 6 -11.72 -15.19 -2.80
N TYR A 7 -11.62 -14.12 -3.61
CA TYR A 7 -10.33 -13.65 -4.14
C TYR A 7 -9.56 -12.75 -3.16
N GLN A 8 -10.27 -12.09 -2.24
CA GLN A 8 -9.66 -11.14 -1.30
C GLN A 8 -8.79 -11.75 -0.18
N PRO A 9 -9.18 -12.83 0.51
CA PRO A 9 -8.37 -13.32 1.63
C PRO A 9 -7.06 -13.97 1.16
N ASP A 10 -7.08 -14.75 0.09
CA ASP A 10 -5.89 -15.44 -0.43
C ASP A 10 -4.87 -14.44 -1.01
N LEU A 11 -5.35 -13.39 -1.68
CA LEU A 11 -4.52 -12.28 -2.16
C LEU A 11 -3.89 -11.50 -1.01
N ILE A 12 -4.64 -11.25 0.07
CA ILE A 12 -4.10 -10.56 1.26
C ILE A 12 -3.06 -11.44 1.96
N GLU A 13 -3.19 -12.76 1.96
CA GLU A 13 -2.18 -13.63 2.57
C GLU A 13 -0.87 -13.67 1.77
N SER A 14 -0.93 -13.65 0.43
CA SER A 14 0.27 -13.62 -0.42
C SER A 14 1.08 -12.33 -0.28
N LEU A 15 0.42 -11.19 -0.01
CA LEU A 15 1.06 -9.88 0.20
C LEU A 15 1.87 -9.78 1.51
N ARG A 16 2.02 -10.86 2.28
CA ARG A 16 3.03 -10.97 3.35
C ARG A 16 4.42 -11.24 2.79
N ASP A 17 4.52 -11.82 1.59
CA ASP A 17 5.79 -11.96 0.90
C ASP A 17 6.21 -10.59 0.32
N PRO A 18 7.42 -10.10 0.62
CA PRO A 18 7.87 -8.81 0.12
C PRO A 18 7.92 -8.70 -1.41
N GLY A 19 8.21 -9.79 -2.12
CA GLY A 19 8.27 -9.81 -3.58
C GLY A 19 6.89 -9.74 -4.23
N GLU A 20 5.91 -10.47 -3.68
CA GLU A 20 4.50 -10.36 -4.09
C GLU A 20 3.95 -8.95 -3.82
N ALA A 21 4.28 -8.37 -2.65
CA ALA A 21 3.86 -7.01 -2.31
C ALA A 21 4.51 -5.95 -3.21
N GLU A 22 5.79 -6.08 -3.54
CA GLU A 22 6.48 -5.22 -4.51
C GLU A 22 5.81 -5.28 -5.89
N ALA A 23 5.61 -6.49 -6.42
CA ALA A 23 4.98 -6.70 -7.72
C ALA A 23 3.57 -6.09 -7.76
N TYR A 24 2.80 -6.27 -6.68
CA TYR A 24 1.46 -5.73 -6.55
C TYR A 24 1.44 -4.19 -6.50
N LEU A 25 2.34 -3.57 -5.73
CA LEU A 25 2.45 -2.11 -5.66
C LEU A 25 2.89 -1.49 -6.99
N ASN A 26 3.85 -2.12 -7.68
CA ASN A 26 4.29 -1.69 -9.00
C ASN A 26 3.19 -1.82 -10.05
N ALA A 27 2.46 -2.94 -10.07
CA ALA A 27 1.31 -3.10 -10.96
C ALA A 27 0.24 -2.02 -10.71
N ALA A 28 -0.04 -1.67 -9.45
CA ALA A 28 -0.97 -0.60 -9.13
C ALA A 28 -0.46 0.79 -9.55
N LEU A 29 0.86 1.02 -9.53
CA LEU A 29 1.48 2.26 -9.97
C LEU A 29 1.43 2.43 -11.51
N GLU A 30 1.59 1.34 -12.27
CA GLU A 30 1.54 1.31 -13.73
C GLU A 30 0.17 1.69 -14.31
N GLU A 31 -0.92 1.47 -13.57
CA GLU A 31 -2.28 1.86 -13.95
C GLU A 31 -2.47 3.39 -14.03
N ASN A 32 -1.47 4.19 -13.62
CA ASN A 32 -1.53 5.66 -13.61
C ASN A 32 -2.75 6.22 -12.85
N ASN A 33 -3.25 5.46 -11.87
CA ASN A 33 -4.38 5.82 -11.04
C ASN A 33 -3.95 5.90 -9.57
N PRO A 34 -3.79 7.12 -9.00
CA PRO A 34 -3.37 7.30 -7.62
C PRO A 34 -4.27 6.58 -6.61
N GLU A 35 -5.58 6.51 -6.85
CA GLU A 35 -6.53 5.87 -5.94
C GLU A 35 -6.27 4.35 -5.84
N LEU A 36 -5.96 3.71 -6.97
CA LEU A 36 -5.59 2.28 -7.00
C LEU A 36 -4.28 2.03 -6.26
N PHE A 37 -3.27 2.89 -6.44
CA PHE A 37 -2.01 2.78 -5.73
C PHE A 37 -2.17 2.94 -4.21
N LEU A 38 -3.00 3.90 -3.77
CA LEU A 38 -3.29 4.09 -2.34
C LEU A 38 -4.07 2.92 -1.74
N MET A 39 -5.00 2.33 -2.51
CA MET A 39 -5.69 1.12 -2.10
C MET A 39 -4.72 -0.07 -1.99
N ALA A 40 -3.77 -0.19 -2.92
CA ALA A 40 -2.76 -1.24 -2.87
C ALA A 40 -1.84 -1.09 -1.64
N LEU A 41 -1.40 0.14 -1.33
CA LEU A 41 -0.64 0.44 -0.11
C LEU A 41 -1.43 0.08 1.16
N ARG A 42 -2.73 0.35 1.18
CA ARG A 42 -3.59 -0.07 2.30
C ARG A 42 -3.62 -1.59 2.42
N ASN A 43 -3.82 -2.32 1.33
CA ASN A 43 -3.85 -3.79 1.35
C ASN A 43 -2.57 -4.38 1.93
N VAL A 44 -1.40 -3.87 1.50
CA VAL A 44 -0.09 -4.29 2.05
C VAL A 44 0.05 -3.87 3.52
N ALA A 45 -0.44 -2.70 3.92
CA ALA A 45 -0.42 -2.30 5.33
C ALA A 45 -1.30 -3.22 6.22
N GLU A 46 -2.45 -3.68 5.73
CA GLU A 46 -3.32 -4.63 6.45
C GLU A 46 -2.63 -5.98 6.70
N THR A 47 -1.76 -6.45 5.80
CA THR A 47 -1.02 -7.70 6.02
C THR A 47 0.04 -7.60 7.12
N GLN A 48 0.54 -6.38 7.37
CA GLN A 48 1.57 -6.08 8.37
C GLN A 48 1.01 -5.65 9.73
N GLY A 49 -0.27 -5.95 10.01
CA GLY A 49 -0.92 -5.61 11.27
C GLY A 49 -1.80 -4.35 11.21
N GLY A 50 -2.00 -3.79 10.02
CA GLY A 50 -2.92 -2.69 9.77
C GLY A 50 -2.34 -1.30 9.97
N VAL A 51 -3.10 -0.29 9.51
CA VAL A 51 -2.70 1.12 9.52
C VAL A 51 -2.36 1.63 10.92
N ALA A 52 -3.02 1.11 11.97
CA ALA A 52 -2.77 1.49 13.36
C ALA A 52 -1.37 1.05 13.82
N GLN A 53 -1.02 -0.23 13.61
CA GLN A 53 0.31 -0.75 13.95
C GLN A 53 1.40 -0.03 13.16
N LEU A 54 1.11 0.27 11.89
CA LEU A 54 2.03 0.98 11.02
C LEU A 54 2.30 2.42 11.50
N ALA A 55 1.27 3.12 11.95
CA ALA A 55 1.40 4.46 12.52
C ALA A 55 2.32 4.46 13.75
N GLU A 56 2.16 3.47 14.63
CA GLU A 56 2.99 3.30 15.82
C GLU A 56 4.45 3.01 15.46
N ASN A 57 4.67 2.03 14.57
CA ASN A 57 6.01 1.64 14.12
C ASN A 57 6.75 2.78 13.40
N GLY A 58 6.03 3.53 12.58
CA GLY A 58 6.55 4.66 11.80
C GLY A 58 6.63 5.99 12.55
N LYS A 59 6.12 6.05 13.80
CA LYS A 59 5.91 7.33 14.53
C LYS A 59 5.12 8.35 13.70
N LEU A 60 4.17 7.87 12.92
CA LEU A 60 3.31 8.65 12.04
C LEU A 60 1.99 8.98 12.75
N ASN A 61 1.39 10.11 12.41
CA ASN A 61 0.05 10.43 12.92
C ASN A 61 -0.98 9.48 12.30
N ARG A 62 -1.71 8.75 13.14
CA ARG A 62 -2.70 7.75 12.72
C ARG A 62 -3.84 8.34 11.88
N GLU A 63 -4.36 9.51 12.24
CA GLU A 63 -5.42 10.19 11.48
C GLU A 63 -4.92 10.64 10.11
N SER A 64 -3.70 11.19 10.05
CA SER A 64 -3.05 11.56 8.80
C SER A 64 -2.86 10.35 7.89
N LEU A 65 -2.45 9.20 8.43
CA LEU A 65 -2.32 7.95 7.71
C LEU A 65 -3.66 7.46 7.14
N TYR A 66 -4.74 7.50 7.93
CA TYR A 66 -6.07 7.12 7.44
C TYR A 66 -6.58 8.05 6.34
N LYS A 67 -6.36 9.36 6.45
CA LYS A 67 -6.69 10.33 5.38
C LYS A 67 -5.86 10.09 4.13
N MET A 68 -4.58 9.83 4.30
CA MET A 68 -3.63 9.58 3.22
C MET A 68 -3.97 8.31 2.44
N LEU A 69 -4.36 7.23 3.14
CA LEU A 69 -4.76 5.94 2.55
C LEU A 69 -6.27 5.84 2.32
N SER A 70 -6.95 6.98 2.16
CA SER A 70 -8.35 7.01 1.75
C SER A 70 -8.46 6.95 0.23
N GLU A 71 -9.64 6.62 -0.29
CA GLU A 71 -9.90 6.54 -1.75
C GLU A 71 -9.49 7.82 -2.49
N ARG A 72 -9.60 8.99 -1.84
CA ARG A 72 -9.23 10.30 -2.39
C ARG A 72 -8.05 10.93 -1.66
N GLY A 73 -7.20 10.09 -1.06
CA GLY A 73 -6.02 10.56 -0.38
C GLY A 73 -5.08 11.30 -1.34
N ASN A 74 -4.40 12.33 -0.82
CA ASN A 74 -3.33 13.01 -1.54
C ASN A 74 -2.11 13.11 -0.61
N PRO A 75 -1.32 12.03 -0.48
CA PRO A 75 -0.12 12.05 0.36
C PRO A 75 0.81 13.18 -0.02
N GLU A 76 1.32 13.89 0.99
CA GLU A 76 2.57 14.61 0.81
C GLU A 76 3.71 13.61 0.63
N PHE A 77 4.70 13.97 -0.19
CA PHE A 77 5.85 13.11 -0.50
C PHE A 77 6.52 12.54 0.75
N ARG A 78 6.74 13.36 1.79
CA ARG A 78 7.37 12.93 3.05
C ARG A 78 6.58 11.82 3.77
N SER A 79 5.26 11.91 3.74
CA SER A 79 4.39 10.92 4.38
C SER A 79 4.36 9.63 3.58
N LEU A 80 4.37 9.71 2.25
CA LEU A 80 4.46 8.55 1.37
C LEU A 80 5.82 7.83 1.52
N GLU A 81 6.92 8.57 1.53
CA GLU A 81 8.27 8.03 1.73
C GLU A 81 8.39 7.32 3.08
N ALA A 82 7.92 7.96 4.16
CA ALA A 82 7.93 7.36 5.48
C ALA A 82 7.06 6.09 5.54
N LEU A 83 5.89 6.10 4.90
CA LEU A 83 5.03 4.93 4.81
C LEU A 83 5.73 3.77 4.10
N LEU A 84 6.29 4.02 2.91
CA LEU A 84 6.99 3.01 2.13
C LEU A 84 8.15 2.41 2.94
N HIS A 85 8.94 3.24 3.61
CA HIS A 85 10.06 2.79 4.42
C HIS A 85 9.62 1.87 5.58
N VAL A 86 8.52 2.20 6.26
CA VAL A 86 7.97 1.34 7.33
C VAL A 86 7.45 0.01 6.80
N LEU A 87 6.91 0.01 5.57
CA LEU A 87 6.47 -1.20 4.87
C LEU A 87 7.63 -2.02 4.29
N GLY A 88 8.86 -1.49 4.27
CA GLY A 88 10.05 -2.14 3.71
C GLY A 88 10.35 -1.81 2.25
N PHE A 89 9.74 -0.75 1.70
CA PHE A 89 9.87 -0.32 0.30
C PHE A 89 10.52 1.06 0.17
N CYS A 90 10.96 1.40 -1.05
CA CYS A 90 11.47 2.73 -1.40
C CYS A 90 10.98 3.16 -2.79
N LEU A 91 10.98 4.47 -3.06
CA LEU A 91 10.73 4.98 -4.40
C LEU A 91 11.98 4.86 -5.28
N ALA A 92 11.77 4.49 -6.53
CA ALA A 92 12.81 4.42 -7.55
C ALA A 92 12.44 5.29 -8.75
N ILE A 93 13.46 5.82 -9.44
CA ILE A 93 13.29 6.56 -10.69
C ILE A 93 13.62 5.64 -11.85
N ALA A 94 12.66 5.44 -12.75
CA ALA A 94 12.83 4.69 -13.99
C ALA A 94 12.65 5.61 -15.20
N ALA A 95 13.28 5.28 -16.32
CA ALA A 95 13.02 5.96 -17.57
C ALA A 95 11.66 5.48 -18.14
N ASN A 96 10.80 6.41 -18.55
CA ASN A 96 9.64 6.07 -19.36
C ASN A 96 10.14 5.69 -20.75
N GLN A 97 10.22 4.40 -21.05
CA GLN A 97 10.55 3.87 -22.39
C GLN A 97 9.30 3.38 -23.10
#